data_AF-A0A2M8PW91-F1
#
_entry.id   AF-A0A2M8PW91-F1
#
_cell.length_a   1.000
_cell.length_b   1.000
_cell.length_c   1.000
_cell.angle_alpha   90.00
_cell.angle_beta   90.00
_cell.angle_gamma   90.00
#
_symmetry.space_group_name_H-M   'P 1'
#
loop_
_entity.id
_entity.type
_entity.pdbx_description
1 polymer ?
#
loop_
_entity_poly.entity_id
_entity_poly.type
_entity_poly.pdbx_seq_one_letter_code
_entity_poly.pdbx_strand_id
1 'polypeptide(L)'
;MVKSPLRYPGGKSRAISRIIPQVPLDIEEFREPFVGGGSVFLAVRTLFKQRIQRYWINDLNHDLICFWRVAQADMATLVSTIRSIKAKYANNGRELYAYYKDDDPNWTEFD
;
A
#
# COMPACT_ATOMS: atom_id res chain seq x y z
N MET A 1 -13.55 7.88 -2.36
CA MET A 1 -12.21 7.60 -2.91
C MET A 1 -11.50 6.64 -1.97
N VAL A 2 -10.96 5.53 -2.49
CA VAL A 2 -10.18 4.59 -1.68
C VAL A 2 -8.92 5.30 -1.20
N LYS A 3 -8.63 5.25 0.10
CA LYS A 3 -7.41 5.80 0.68
C LYS A 3 -6.40 4.67 0.88
N SER A 4 -5.12 5.02 0.83
CA SER A 4 -4.08 4.08 1.22
C SER A 4 -4.31 3.57 2.65
N PRO A 5 -4.19 2.25 2.90
CA PRO A 5 -4.20 1.70 4.25
C PRO A 5 -2.87 1.94 4.98
N LEU A 6 -1.80 2.32 4.26
CA LEU A 6 -0.46 2.51 4.83
C LEU A 6 -0.23 3.96 5.24
N ARG A 7 0.35 4.15 6.43
CA ARG A 7 1.02 5.40 6.78
C ARG A 7 2.43 5.36 6.19
N TYR A 8 2.58 5.83 4.96
CA TYR A 8 3.86 5.83 4.26
C TYR A 8 4.42 7.27 4.11
N PRO A 9 5.71 7.51 4.40
CA PRO A 9 6.35 8.80 4.15
C PRO A 9 6.17 9.26 2.70
N GLY A 10 5.98 10.56 2.49
CA GLY A 10 5.78 11.10 1.14
C GLY A 10 4.41 10.76 0.50
N GLY A 11 3.43 10.31 1.30
CA GLY A 11 2.06 10.07 0.85
C GLY A 11 1.44 11.30 0.16
N LYS A 12 1.04 11.15 -1.10
CA LYS A 12 0.58 12.25 -1.96
C LYS A 12 -0.92 12.53 -1.84
N SER A 13 -1.60 12.00 -0.82
CA SER A 13 -3.04 12.15 -0.60
C SER A 13 -3.54 13.59 -0.63
N ARG A 14 -2.73 14.56 -0.15
CA ARG A 14 -3.05 16.00 -0.20
C ARG A 14 -2.81 16.64 -1.57
N ALA A 15 -1.95 16.05 -2.39
CA ALA A 15 -1.60 16.53 -3.71
C ALA A 15 -2.47 15.91 -4.83
N ILE A 16 -3.30 14.91 -4.53
CA ILE A 16 -4.17 14.23 -5.50
C ILE A 16 -5.03 15.20 -6.31
N SER A 17 -5.58 16.24 -5.67
CA SER A 17 -6.39 17.26 -6.36
C SER A 17 -5.61 18.05 -7.42
N ARG A 18 -4.28 18.11 -7.31
CA ARG A 18 -3.39 18.75 -8.28
C ARG A 18 -2.85 17.75 -9.30
N ILE A 19 -2.62 16.50 -8.90
CA ILE A 19 -2.04 15.45 -9.76
C ILE A 19 -3.08 14.93 -10.77
N ILE A 20 -4.30 14.60 -10.32
CA ILE A 20 -5.31 13.95 -11.16
C ILE A 20 -5.67 14.74 -12.42
N PRO A 21 -5.85 16.08 -12.38
CA PRO A 21 -6.13 16.85 -13.59
C PRO A 21 -5.02 16.81 -14.64
N GLN A 22 -3.81 16.40 -14.26
CA GLN A 22 -2.64 16.30 -15.16
C GLN A 22 -2.50 14.89 -15.78
N VAL A 23 -3.29 13.92 -15.33
CA VAL A 23 -3.26 12.56 -15.90
C VAL A 23 -3.95 12.61 -17.27
N PRO A 24 -3.28 12.24 -18.38
CA PRO A 24 -3.90 12.27 -19.69
C PRO A 24 -5.08 11.31 -19.75
N LEU A 25 -6.12 11.71 -20.47
CA LEU A 25 -7.36 10.95 -20.53
C LEU A 25 -7.25 9.77 -21.52
N ASP A 26 -6.31 9.79 -22.45
CA ASP A 26 -6.17 8.88 -23.58
C ASP A 26 -4.95 7.96 -23.45
N ILE A 27 -4.78 7.35 -22.27
CA ILE A 27 -3.74 6.34 -22.03
C ILE A 27 -4.34 4.94 -21.92
N GLU A 28 -3.67 3.96 -22.53
CA GLU A 28 -4.01 2.56 -22.35
C GLU A 28 -3.45 1.97 -21.05
N GLU A 29 -2.37 2.57 -20.54
CA GLU A 29 -1.60 2.05 -19.42
C GLU A 29 -1.11 3.15 -18.47
N PHE A 30 -1.24 2.90 -17.18
CA PHE A 30 -0.69 3.73 -16.11
C PHE A 30 0.45 2.99 -15.40
N ARG A 31 1.60 3.66 -15.21
CA ARG A 31 2.74 3.12 -14.46
C ARG A 31 3.19 4.08 -13.37
N GLU A 32 3.33 3.58 -12.14
CA GLU A 32 3.87 4.33 -11.00
C GLU A 32 5.12 3.61 -10.46
N PRO A 33 6.35 4.03 -10.84
CA PRO A 33 7.60 3.35 -10.46
C PRO A 33 7.97 3.42 -8.98
N PHE A 34 7.39 4.38 -8.25
CA PHE A 34 7.65 4.72 -6.85
C PHE A 34 6.32 4.83 -6.10
N VAL A 35 5.63 3.71 -5.96
CA VAL A 35 4.25 3.69 -5.46
C VAL A 35 4.15 4.15 -4.02
N GLY A 36 5.12 3.80 -3.16
CA GLY A 36 5.02 4.03 -1.73
C GLY A 36 3.67 3.55 -1.17
N GLY A 37 2.98 4.43 -0.44
CA GLY A 37 1.62 4.17 0.04
C GLY A 37 0.54 4.07 -1.06
N GLY A 38 0.83 4.29 -2.34
CA GLY A 38 -0.11 4.04 -3.46
C GLY A 38 -1.27 5.04 -3.55
N SER A 39 -1.16 6.21 -2.93
CA SER A 39 -2.25 7.20 -2.96
C SER A 39 -2.61 7.69 -4.36
N VAL A 40 -1.63 7.82 -5.27
CA VAL A 40 -1.86 8.26 -6.66
C VAL A 40 -2.48 7.12 -7.46
N PHE A 41 -1.84 5.96 -7.50
CA PHE A 41 -2.39 4.74 -8.10
C PHE A 41 -3.85 4.48 -7.70
N LEU A 42 -4.17 4.49 -6.40
CA LEU A 42 -5.53 4.25 -5.92
C LEU A 42 -6.53 5.30 -6.43
N ALA A 43 -6.12 6.58 -6.49
CA ALA A 43 -6.95 7.65 -7.04
C ALA A 43 -7.19 7.48 -8.54
N VAL A 44 -6.12 7.21 -9.31
CA VAL A 44 -6.20 6.97 -10.77
C VAL A 44 -7.07 5.75 -11.06
N ARG A 45 -6.81 4.60 -10.43
CA ARG A 45 -7.62 3.38 -10.61
C ARG A 45 -9.09 3.58 -10.25
N THR A 46 -9.38 4.34 -9.19
CA THR A 46 -10.77 4.62 -8.76
C THR A 46 -11.51 5.51 -9.76
N LEU A 47 -10.85 6.53 -10.30
CA LEU A 47 -11.47 7.53 -11.17
C LEU A 47 -11.55 7.05 -12.63
N PHE A 48 -10.49 6.46 -13.15
CA PHE A 48 -10.38 6.05 -14.55
C PHE A 48 -10.90 4.63 -14.80
N LYS A 49 -10.88 3.74 -13.79
CA LYS A 49 -11.45 2.39 -13.84
C LYS A 49 -11.02 1.63 -15.11
N GLN A 50 -11.99 1.27 -15.96
CA GLN A 50 -11.79 0.51 -17.20
C GLN A 50 -11.38 1.37 -18.40
N ARG A 51 -11.33 2.70 -18.25
CA ARG A 51 -10.84 3.60 -19.30
C ARG A 51 -9.36 3.36 -19.60
N ILE A 52 -8.59 3.05 -18.57
CA ILE A 52 -7.21 2.58 -18.67
C ILE A 52 -7.25 1.06 -18.55
N GLN A 53 -6.60 0.36 -19.46
CA GLN A 53 -6.67 -1.11 -19.55
C GLN A 53 -5.69 -1.76 -18.57
N ARG A 54 -4.52 -1.16 -18.37
CA ARG A 54 -3.42 -1.75 -17.59
C ARG A 54 -2.89 -0.78 -16.54
N TYR A 55 -2.58 -1.32 -15.37
CA TYR A 55 -2.03 -0.56 -14.25
C TYR A 55 -0.83 -1.30 -13.68
N TRP A 56 0.30 -0.62 -13.58
CA TRP A 56 1.53 -1.14 -13.00
C TRP A 56 1.99 -0.24 -11.87
N ILE A 57 2.29 -0.85 -10.74
CA ILE A 57 2.95 -0.19 -9.62
C ILE A 57 4.26 -0.91 -9.33
N ASN A 58 5.26 -0.16 -8.91
CA ASN A 58 6.55 -0.68 -8.50
C ASN A 58 7.06 0.11 -7.30
N ASP A 59 7.95 -0.50 -6.53
CA ASP A 59 8.78 0.17 -5.55
C ASP A 59 10.13 -0.55 -5.46
N LEU A 60 11.12 0.05 -4.77
CA LEU A 60 12.34 -0.66 -4.42
C LEU A 60 12.17 -1.47 -3.12
N ASN A 61 11.31 -0.99 -2.22
CA ASN A 61 11.07 -1.66 -0.93
C ASN A 61 10.29 -2.97 -1.16
N HIS A 62 10.95 -4.09 -0.82
CA HIS A 62 10.43 -5.45 -1.02
C HIS A 62 9.15 -5.71 -0.22
N ASP A 63 9.13 -5.29 1.04
CA ASP A 63 8.00 -5.49 1.96
C ASP A 63 6.75 -4.77 1.54
N LEU A 64 6.93 -3.57 1.00
CA LEU A 64 5.86 -2.82 0.39
C LEU A 64 5.29 -3.56 -0.83
N ILE A 65 6.15 -4.17 -1.66
CA ILE A 65 5.69 -5.01 -2.77
C ILE A 65 4.93 -6.22 -2.24
N CYS A 66 5.45 -6.90 -1.22
CA CYS A 66 4.80 -8.05 -0.57
C CYS A 66 3.42 -7.66 -0.02
N PHE A 67 3.32 -6.54 0.68
CA PHE A 67 2.07 -5.99 1.17
C PHE A 67 1.05 -5.82 0.02
N TRP A 68 1.42 -5.14 -1.06
CA TRP A 68 0.51 -4.90 -2.18
C TRP A 68 0.10 -6.18 -2.91
N ARG A 69 1.02 -7.15 -3.04
CA ARG A 69 0.72 -8.47 -3.63
C ARG A 69 -0.27 -9.27 -2.76
N VAL A 70 -0.04 -9.32 -1.45
CA VAL A 70 -0.95 -10.01 -0.51
C VAL A 70 -2.31 -9.31 -0.46
N ALA A 71 -2.34 -7.98 -0.41
CA ALA A 71 -3.58 -7.21 -0.45
C ALA A 71 -4.37 -7.46 -1.75
N GLN A 72 -3.69 -7.65 -2.89
CA GLN A 72 -4.35 -8.00 -4.15
C GLN A 72 -4.86 -9.43 -4.17
N ALA A 73 -4.05 -10.39 -3.71
CA ALA A 73 -4.32 -11.82 -3.86
C ALA A 73 -5.29 -12.37 -2.80
N ASP A 74 -5.15 -11.95 -1.54
CA ASP A 74 -5.94 -12.47 -0.42
C ASP A 74 -6.14 -11.41 0.69
N MET A 75 -6.98 -10.43 0.38
CA MET A 75 -7.38 -9.39 1.33
C MET A 75 -8.10 -9.96 2.56
N ALA A 76 -8.84 -11.07 2.42
CA ALA A 76 -9.60 -11.65 3.52
C ALA A 76 -8.69 -12.19 4.61
N THR A 77 -7.68 -12.97 4.22
CA THR A 77 -6.66 -13.50 5.14
C THR A 77 -5.81 -12.41 5.75
N LEU A 78 -5.42 -11.39 4.96
CA LEU A 78 -4.69 -10.23 5.47
C LEU A 78 -5.47 -9.53 6.59
N VAL A 79 -6.75 -9.22 6.34
CA VAL A 79 -7.61 -8.53 7.31
C VAL A 79 -7.88 -9.40 8.54
N SER A 80 -8.14 -10.69 8.39
CA SER A 80 -8.39 -11.59 9.53
C SER A 80 -7.13 -11.71 10.40
N THR A 81 -5.96 -11.83 9.79
CA THR A 81 -4.66 -11.93 10.49
C THR A 81 -4.37 -10.66 11.29
N ILE A 82 -4.51 -9.48 10.67
CA ILE A 82 -4.34 -8.19 11.34
C ILE A 82 -5.31 -8.06 12.53
N ARG A 83 -6.57 -8.46 12.36
CA ARG A 83 -7.57 -8.43 13.44
C ARG A 83 -7.21 -9.37 14.59
N SER A 84 -6.74 -10.59 14.28
CA SER A 84 -6.29 -11.55 15.28
C SER A 84 -5.09 -11.05 16.08
N ILE A 85 -4.09 -10.47 15.40
CA ILE A 85 -2.93 -9.85 16.06
C ILE A 85 -3.40 -8.70 16.97
N LYS A 86 -4.25 -7.80 16.44
CA LYS A 86 -4.81 -6.70 17.22
C LYS A 86 -5.58 -7.18 18.46
N ALA A 87 -6.36 -8.26 18.34
CA ALA A 87 -7.10 -8.83 19.46
C ALA A 87 -6.15 -9.44 20.50
N LYS A 88 -5.12 -10.18 20.05
CA LYS A 88 -4.09 -10.79 20.92
C LYS A 88 -3.36 -9.73 21.77
N TYR A 89 -3.02 -8.58 21.19
CA TYR A 89 -2.26 -7.52 21.86
C TYR A 89 -3.10 -6.29 22.22
N ALA A 90 -4.43 -6.43 22.36
CA ALA A 90 -5.38 -5.32 22.44
C ALA A 90 -5.05 -4.25 23.50
N ASN A 91 -4.43 -4.66 24.61
CA ASN A 91 -4.10 -3.78 25.74
C ASN A 91 -2.58 -3.58 25.92
N ASN A 92 -1.74 -4.16 25.06
CA ASN A 92 -0.30 -4.14 25.22
C ASN A 92 0.45 -4.00 23.88
N GLY A 93 0.29 -2.85 23.24
CA GLY A 93 1.03 -2.54 22.00
C GLY A 93 2.55 -2.52 22.17
N ARG A 94 3.07 -2.37 23.40
CA ARG A 94 4.51 -2.44 23.68
C ARG A 94 5.06 -3.85 23.51
N GLU A 95 4.28 -4.85 23.89
CA GLU A 95 4.65 -6.26 23.70
C GLU A 95 4.64 -6.65 22.22
N LEU A 96 3.64 -6.17 21.46
CA LEU A 96 3.63 -6.33 20.01
C LEU A 96 4.87 -5.71 19.36
N TYR A 97 5.22 -4.49 19.78
CA TYR A 97 6.43 -3.83 19.30
C TYR A 97 7.69 -4.61 19.66
N ALA A 98 7.83 -5.06 20.92
CA ALA A 98 8.98 -5.87 21.33
C ALA A 98 9.09 -7.16 20.51
N TYR A 99 7.98 -7.85 20.27
CA TYR A 99 7.92 -9.08 19.47
C TYR A 99 8.43 -8.90 18.03
N TYR A 100 8.11 -7.77 17.39
CA TYR A 100 8.55 -7.46 16.02
C TYR A 100 9.82 -6.62 15.96
N LYS A 101 10.37 -6.18 17.10
CA LYS A 101 11.59 -5.38 17.17
C LYS A 101 12.84 -6.24 17.19
N ASP A 102 12.78 -7.42 17.81
CA ASP A 102 13.94 -8.30 17.87
C ASP A 102 14.28 -8.73 16.45
N ASP A 103 15.42 -8.23 15.95
CA ASP A 103 16.00 -8.55 14.64
C ASP A 103 16.15 -10.07 14.54
N ASP A 104 15.14 -10.75 14.02
CA ASP A 104 15.36 -12.06 13.46
C ASP A 104 16.29 -11.83 12.25
N PRO A 105 17.43 -12.53 12.17
CA PRO A 105 18.45 -12.29 11.15
C PRO A 105 17.97 -12.53 9.70
N ASN A 106 16.72 -12.93 9.51
CA ASN A 106 16.05 -13.04 8.22
C ASN A 106 15.25 -11.77 7.81
N TRP A 107 15.13 -10.77 8.67
CA TRP A 107 14.47 -9.50 8.36
C TRP A 107 15.48 -8.60 7.66
N THR A 108 15.20 -8.24 6.41
CA THR A 108 16.10 -7.39 5.63
C THR A 108 15.98 -5.94 6.08
N GLU A 109 16.92 -5.08 5.69
CA GLU A 109 16.93 -3.63 6.00
C GLU A 109 15.68 -2.87 5.50
N PHE A 110 14.77 -3.57 4.80
CA PHE A 110 13.49 -3.10 4.31
C PHE A 110 12.29 -3.89 4.86
N ASP A 111 12.50 -4.86 5.76
CA ASP A 111 11.48 -5.49 6.63
C ASP A 111 11.32 -4.73 7.97
#